data_AF-A0A1G4H130-F1
#
_entry.id   AF-A0A1G4H130-F1
#
_cell.length_a   1.000
_cell.length_b   1.000
_cell.length_c   1.000
_cell.angle_alpha   90.00
_cell.angle_beta   90.00
_cell.angle_gamma   90.00
#
_symmetry.space_group_name_H-M   'P 1'
#
loop_
_entity.id
_entity.type
_entity.pdbx_description
1 polymer ?
#
loop_
_entity_poly.entity_id
_entity_poly.type
_entity_poly.pdbx_seq_one_letter_code
_entity_poly.pdbx_strand_id
1 'polypeptide(L)'
;MSSLKYIENSINSNIRVDGRTLSTYRTIEINKNILVSADGSSSVMNEENNVICGIKLSLLTPSLDAPDEGVINLQIDCPASVVANRIKKDHLQIMSSIIYDLCLKNNIDRKKMCILPSKFVWGVDINVMVLNAGGGLLDIISMAIYVALKDTVVPVVKPKKKIDESNTFHHTKCADYQVEIVENQKTNFPYENVPICVSIGEINNKYVYDMSKVEEELVENIFVVAVTSSGKCVAFHKLYGISMEIASILNMTENSSRISHHLFEKINEAIAKIETRSVLV
;
A
#
# COMPACT_ATOMS: atom_id res chain seq x y z
N MET A 1 -17.35 4.44 -36.20
CA MET A 1 -17.39 4.98 -34.82
C MET A 1 -15.97 4.92 -34.28
N SER A 2 -15.48 5.98 -33.61
CA SER A 2 -14.21 5.88 -32.89
C SER A 2 -14.32 4.79 -31.81
N SER A 3 -13.22 4.07 -31.54
CA SER A 3 -13.14 3.04 -30.49
C SER A 3 -13.60 3.57 -29.13
N LEU A 4 -13.26 4.82 -28.81
CA LEU A 4 -13.66 5.52 -27.58
C LEU A 4 -15.18 5.66 -27.44
N LYS A 5 -15.88 6.07 -28.51
CA LYS A 5 -17.35 6.24 -28.48
C LYS A 5 -18.08 4.91 -28.33
N TYR A 6 -17.48 3.80 -28.78
CA TYR A 6 -18.02 2.47 -28.56
C TYR A 6 -17.95 2.06 -27.09
N ILE A 7 -16.84 2.38 -26.41
CA ILE A 7 -16.67 2.11 -24.97
C ILE A 7 -17.68 2.93 -24.16
N GLU A 8 -17.81 4.23 -24.44
CA GLU A 8 -18.80 5.09 -23.79
C GLU A 8 -20.24 4.54 -23.92
N ASN A 9 -20.64 4.15 -25.14
CA ASN A 9 -21.98 3.59 -25.39
C ASN A 9 -22.21 2.27 -24.64
N SER A 10 -21.15 1.46 -24.49
CA SER A 10 -21.22 0.19 -23.75
C SER A 10 -21.42 0.45 -22.25
N ILE A 11 -20.67 1.40 -21.67
CA ILE A 11 -20.81 1.82 -20.28
C ILE A 11 -22.21 2.37 -19.99
N ASN A 12 -22.78 3.15 -20.93
CA ASN A 12 -24.16 3.63 -20.84
C ASN A 12 -25.19 2.49 -20.79
N SER A 13 -24.86 1.35 -21.41
CA SER A 13 -25.66 0.11 -21.39
C SER A 13 -25.36 -0.78 -20.17
N ASN A 14 -24.54 -0.31 -19.22
CA ASN A 14 -24.04 -1.03 -18.03
C ASN A 14 -23.24 -2.31 -18.36
N ILE A 15 -22.60 -2.37 -19.54
CA ILE A 15 -21.76 -3.51 -19.96
C ILE A 15 -20.39 -2.97 -20.37
N ARG A 16 -19.32 -3.61 -19.91
CA ARG A 16 -17.95 -3.26 -20.33
C ARG A 16 -17.53 -4.07 -21.55
N VAL A 17 -16.51 -3.58 -22.27
CA VAL A 17 -16.02 -4.22 -23.50
C VAL A 17 -15.49 -5.64 -23.30
N ASP A 18 -15.09 -5.97 -22.07
CA ASP A 18 -14.62 -7.29 -21.65
C ASP A 18 -15.73 -8.15 -21.00
N GLY A 19 -16.98 -7.68 -21.02
CA GLY A 19 -18.14 -8.39 -20.47
C GLY A 19 -18.36 -8.20 -18.97
N ARG A 20 -17.52 -7.44 -18.26
CA ARG A 20 -17.71 -7.13 -16.84
C ARG A 20 -18.86 -6.15 -16.61
N THR A 21 -19.43 -6.18 -15.40
CA THR A 21 -20.28 -5.10 -14.91
C THR A 21 -19.43 -3.91 -14.44
N LEU A 22 -20.06 -2.76 -14.20
CA LEU A 22 -19.35 -1.53 -13.83
C LEU A 22 -18.62 -1.64 -12.49
N SER A 23 -19.03 -2.54 -11.58
CA SER A 23 -18.47 -2.73 -10.24
C SER A 23 -17.57 -3.96 -10.09
N THR A 24 -17.29 -4.69 -11.19
CA THR A 24 -16.52 -5.94 -11.13
C THR A 24 -15.03 -5.71 -11.41
N TYR A 25 -14.18 -6.17 -10.47
CA TYR A 25 -12.72 -6.19 -10.64
C TYR A 25 -12.27 -7.32 -11.56
N ARG A 26 -11.14 -7.11 -12.26
CA ARG A 26 -10.37 -8.16 -12.94
C ARG A 26 -9.86 -9.19 -11.94
N THR A 27 -9.47 -10.35 -12.46
CA THR A 27 -8.73 -11.34 -11.68
C THR A 27 -7.39 -10.76 -11.26
N ILE A 28 -7.06 -10.93 -9.98
CA ILE A 28 -5.80 -10.46 -9.39
C ILE A 28 -5.04 -11.67 -8.86
N GLU A 29 -3.78 -11.79 -9.25
CA GLU A 29 -2.83 -12.75 -8.71
C GLU A 29 -2.04 -12.07 -7.59
N ILE A 30 -1.98 -12.73 -6.43
CA ILE A 30 -1.34 -12.20 -5.23
C ILE A 30 -0.34 -13.23 -4.74
N ASN A 31 0.89 -12.79 -4.55
CA ASN A 31 1.99 -13.53 -3.97
C ASN A 31 2.57 -12.77 -2.77
N LYS A 32 3.06 -13.48 -1.76
CA LYS A 32 3.76 -12.93 -0.60
C LYS A 32 5.11 -13.62 -0.42
N ASN A 33 6.01 -13.01 0.35
CA ASN A 33 7.35 -13.53 0.62
C ASN A 33 8.13 -13.88 -0.66
N ILE A 34 8.14 -12.97 -1.62
CA ILE A 34 8.83 -13.14 -2.91
C ILE A 34 10.28 -12.67 -2.90
N LEU A 35 10.66 -11.79 -1.96
CA LEU A 35 12.00 -11.22 -1.85
C LEU A 35 12.66 -11.69 -0.55
N VAL A 36 13.65 -12.57 -0.66
CA VAL A 36 14.38 -13.14 0.50
C VAL A 36 15.15 -12.09 1.31
N SER A 37 15.57 -10.99 0.68
CA SER A 37 16.32 -9.91 1.33
C SER A 37 15.45 -8.93 2.11
N ALA A 38 14.13 -8.93 1.85
CA ALA A 38 13.17 -8.04 2.49
C ALA A 38 12.62 -8.68 3.77
N ASP A 39 12.24 -7.85 4.74
CA ASP A 39 11.65 -8.31 6.00
C ASP A 39 10.14 -8.62 5.85
N GLY A 40 9.52 -8.08 4.79
CA GLY A 40 8.22 -8.47 4.26
C GLY A 40 8.14 -8.13 2.78
N SER A 41 7.46 -8.96 1.98
CA SER A 41 7.34 -8.69 0.54
C SER A 41 6.07 -9.23 -0.09
N SER A 42 5.68 -8.64 -1.21
CA SER A 42 4.53 -9.08 -1.99
C SER A 42 4.71 -8.80 -3.48
N SER A 43 3.97 -9.54 -4.29
CA SER A 43 3.74 -9.23 -5.69
C SER A 43 2.25 -9.34 -5.97
N VAL A 44 1.70 -8.30 -6.58
CA VAL A 44 0.30 -8.25 -6.99
C VAL A 44 0.27 -7.93 -8.48
N MET A 45 -0.44 -8.76 -9.23
CA MET A 45 -0.53 -8.66 -10.68
C MET A 45 -1.97 -8.78 -11.15
N ASN A 46 -2.32 -7.99 -12.15
CA ASN A 46 -3.47 -8.25 -13.02
C ASN A 46 -2.99 -8.14 -14.49
N GLU A 47 -3.90 -8.25 -15.44
CA GLU A 47 -3.56 -8.26 -16.87
C GLU A 47 -2.78 -7.02 -17.33
N GLU A 48 -3.01 -5.86 -16.70
CA GLU A 48 -2.39 -4.59 -17.10
C GLU A 48 -1.31 -4.09 -16.14
N ASN A 49 -1.28 -4.57 -14.89
CA ASN A 49 -0.44 -4.07 -13.83
C ASN A 49 0.37 -5.20 -13.20
N ASN A 50 1.64 -4.94 -12.94
CA ASN A 50 2.53 -5.84 -12.21
C ASN A 50 3.31 -5.02 -11.21
N VAL A 51 3.07 -5.25 -9.92
CA VAL A 51 3.64 -4.46 -8.82
C VAL A 51 4.32 -5.41 -7.83
N ILE A 52 5.53 -5.04 -7.42
CA ILE A 52 6.26 -5.69 -6.35
C ILE A 52 6.41 -4.69 -5.20
N CYS A 53 6.16 -5.13 -3.97
CA CYS A 53 6.43 -4.35 -2.77
C CYS A 53 7.42 -5.09 -1.87
N GLY A 54 8.43 -4.38 -1.37
CA GLY A 54 9.38 -4.86 -0.39
C GLY A 54 9.47 -3.91 0.79
N ILE A 55 9.48 -4.47 2.00
CA ILE A 55 9.59 -3.72 3.25
C ILE A 55 10.92 -4.08 3.89
N LYS A 56 11.69 -3.05 4.24
CA LYS A 56 12.95 -3.20 4.96
C LYS A 56 12.89 -2.48 6.30
N LEU A 57 13.35 -3.16 7.35
CA LEU A 57 13.48 -2.60 8.68
C LEU A 57 14.92 -2.16 8.93
N SER A 58 15.08 -0.96 9.48
CA SER A 58 16.38 -0.38 9.86
C SER A 58 16.31 0.20 11.26
N LEU A 59 17.44 0.25 11.96
CA LEU A 59 17.54 0.93 13.26
C LEU A 59 17.95 2.37 13.01
N LEU A 60 17.11 3.31 13.44
CA LEU A 60 17.33 4.74 13.26
C LEU A 60 17.34 5.47 14.60
N THR A 61 18.00 6.62 14.63
CA THR A 61 17.84 7.61 15.69
C THR A 61 16.59 8.46 15.38
N PRO A 62 15.62 8.57 16.30
CA PRO A 62 14.41 9.37 16.06
C PRO A 62 14.72 10.87 15.97
N SER A 63 13.77 11.63 15.43
CA SER A 63 13.86 13.10 15.42
C SER A 63 13.73 13.68 16.83
N LEU A 64 14.22 14.90 17.01
CA LEU A 64 14.10 15.62 18.29
C LEU A 64 12.64 15.95 18.63
N ASP A 65 11.81 16.16 17.61
CA ASP A 65 10.39 16.52 17.77
C ASP A 65 9.52 15.32 18.17
N ALA A 66 9.93 14.10 17.78
CA ALA A 66 9.20 12.86 18.07
C ALA A 66 10.18 11.76 18.55
N PRO A 67 10.71 11.88 19.78
CA PRO A 67 11.77 11.01 20.28
C PRO A 67 11.32 9.56 20.55
N ASP A 68 10.03 9.30 20.59
CA ASP A 68 9.41 7.99 20.87
C ASP A 68 8.63 7.42 19.68
N GLU A 69 8.85 7.92 18.47
CA GLU A 69 8.14 7.48 17.26
C GLU A 69 9.10 6.92 16.20
N GLY A 70 8.72 5.78 15.61
CA GLY A 70 9.38 5.22 14.44
C GLY A 70 9.09 6.01 13.15
N VAL A 71 9.93 5.77 12.14
CA VAL A 71 9.89 6.49 10.86
C VAL A 71 9.39 5.56 9.77
N ILE A 72 8.50 6.06 8.91
CA ILE A 72 7.93 5.30 7.80
C ILE A 72 8.20 6.09 6.52
N ASN A 73 8.88 5.45 5.57
CA ASN A 73 9.15 5.99 4.26
C ASN A 73 8.43 5.14 3.21
N LEU A 74 7.68 5.78 2.33
CA LEU A 74 7.07 5.14 1.17
C LEU A 74 7.71 5.68 -0.10
N GLN A 75 8.28 4.78 -0.89
CA GLN A 75 8.85 5.10 -2.19
C GLN A 75 8.19 4.22 -3.25
N ILE A 76 7.71 4.86 -4.32
CA ILE A 76 7.13 4.18 -5.47
C ILE A 76 7.96 4.55 -6.69
N ASP A 77 8.58 3.53 -7.28
CA ASP A 77 9.42 3.66 -8.46
C ASP A 77 8.97 2.72 -9.58
N CYS A 78 9.48 2.97 -10.78
CA CYS A 78 9.30 2.08 -11.91
C CYS A 78 10.57 2.05 -12.79
N PRO A 79 10.83 0.96 -13.52
CA PRO A 79 11.92 0.89 -14.48
C PRO A 79 11.77 1.93 -15.60
N ALA A 80 12.90 2.38 -16.18
CA ALA A 80 12.89 3.37 -17.27
C ALA A 80 12.05 2.92 -18.49
N SER A 81 11.95 1.62 -18.74
CA SER A 81 11.09 1.03 -19.79
C SER A 81 9.60 1.30 -19.58
N VAL A 82 9.15 1.44 -18.33
CA VAL A 82 7.76 1.77 -17.96
C VAL A 82 7.51 3.28 -18.07
N VAL A 83 8.48 4.09 -17.63
CA VAL A 83 8.43 5.57 -17.69
C VAL A 83 8.27 6.08 -19.12
N ALA A 84 8.98 5.47 -20.07
CA ALA A 84 9.06 5.97 -21.44
C ALA A 84 7.70 6.02 -22.16
N ASN A 85 6.72 5.20 -21.76
CA ASN A 85 5.47 5.02 -22.53
C ASN A 85 4.18 5.08 -21.71
N ARG A 86 4.23 5.10 -20.36
CA ARG A 86 3.00 4.86 -19.56
C ARG A 86 2.81 5.79 -18.37
N ILE A 87 3.86 6.14 -17.63
CA ILE A 87 3.72 6.93 -16.39
C ILE A 87 4.84 7.97 -16.29
N LYS A 88 4.47 9.23 -16.05
CA LYS A 88 5.45 10.26 -15.66
C LYS A 88 5.82 10.12 -14.19
N LYS A 89 7.08 10.38 -13.84
CA LYS A 89 7.57 10.30 -12.45
C LYS A 89 6.71 11.12 -11.46
N ASP A 90 6.22 12.29 -11.87
CA ASP A 90 5.38 13.14 -11.03
C ASP A 90 4.09 12.44 -10.58
N HIS A 91 3.48 11.62 -11.45
CA HIS A 91 2.29 10.85 -11.09
C HIS A 91 2.58 9.80 -10.01
N LEU A 92 3.76 9.17 -10.02
CA LEU A 92 4.15 8.22 -8.98
C LEU A 92 4.35 8.91 -7.62
N GLN A 93 4.90 10.12 -7.62
CA GLN A 93 5.06 10.91 -6.40
C GLN A 93 3.71 11.32 -5.81
N ILE A 94 2.76 11.72 -6.66
CA ILE A 94 1.37 12.00 -6.26
C ILE A 94 0.72 10.73 -5.68
N MET A 95 0.83 9.59 -6.37
CA MET A 95 0.30 8.31 -5.87
C MET A 95 0.92 7.91 -4.53
N SER A 96 2.23 8.10 -4.36
CA SER A 96 2.93 7.84 -3.10
C SER A 96 2.36 8.70 -1.98
N SER A 97 2.16 9.99 -2.23
CA SER A 97 1.62 10.93 -1.23
C SER A 97 0.19 10.56 -0.84
N ILE A 98 -0.65 10.22 -1.82
CA ILE A 98 -2.04 9.80 -1.59
C ILE A 98 -2.08 8.50 -0.79
N ILE A 99 -1.33 7.48 -1.19
CA ILE A 99 -1.32 6.20 -0.48
C ILE A 99 -0.78 6.39 0.95
N TYR A 100 0.24 7.21 1.13
CA TYR A 100 0.76 7.52 2.45
C TYR A 100 -0.32 8.16 3.34
N ASP A 101 -1.00 9.21 2.86
CA ASP A 101 -2.02 9.92 3.62
C ASP A 101 -3.27 9.05 3.89
N LEU A 102 -3.72 8.27 2.91
CA LEU A 102 -4.94 7.45 3.02
C LEU A 102 -4.72 6.13 3.76
N CYS A 103 -3.60 5.45 3.52
CA CYS A 103 -3.37 4.09 3.98
C CYS A 103 -2.39 3.96 5.14
N LEU A 104 -1.37 4.81 5.27
CA LEU A 104 -0.24 4.54 6.19
C LEU A 104 -0.19 5.49 7.38
N LYS A 105 -0.38 6.79 7.15
CA LYS A 105 -0.10 7.87 8.11
C LYS A 105 -0.72 7.65 9.49
N ASN A 106 -2.00 7.23 9.53
CA ASN A 106 -2.78 7.05 10.75
C ASN A 106 -3.05 5.57 11.10
N ASN A 107 -2.56 4.62 10.29
CA ASN A 107 -2.88 3.20 10.43
C ASN A 107 -1.65 2.35 10.84
N ILE A 108 -0.54 2.99 11.22
CA ILE A 108 0.66 2.34 11.74
C ILE A 108 1.02 2.98 13.08
N ASP A 109 1.12 2.18 14.13
CA ASP A 109 1.45 2.66 15.47
C ASP A 109 2.96 2.91 15.59
N ARG A 110 3.33 4.18 15.43
CA ARG A 110 4.73 4.61 15.49
C ARG A 110 5.35 4.50 16.87
N LYS A 111 4.55 4.49 17.93
CA LYS A 111 5.06 4.38 19.30
C LYS A 111 5.45 2.95 19.62
N LYS A 112 4.72 1.96 19.09
CA LYS A 112 5.12 0.53 19.14
C LYS A 112 6.42 0.24 18.38
N MET A 113 6.88 1.16 17.52
CA MET A 113 8.14 1.06 16.82
C MET A 113 9.34 1.61 17.63
N CYS A 114 9.11 2.18 18.81
CA CYS A 114 10.18 2.69 19.67
C CYS A 114 10.85 1.56 20.48
N ILE A 115 12.19 1.52 20.45
CA ILE A 115 12.99 0.56 21.21
C ILE A 115 13.57 1.23 22.45
N LEU A 116 14.21 2.39 22.24
CA LEU A 116 14.77 3.23 23.29
C LEU A 116 14.57 4.70 22.92
N PRO A 117 13.75 5.45 23.67
CA PRO A 117 13.46 6.85 23.35
C PRO A 117 14.71 7.70 23.14
N SER A 118 14.66 8.58 22.14
CA SER A 118 15.75 9.45 21.70
C SER A 118 17.02 8.76 21.19
N LYS A 119 17.04 7.41 21.10
CA LYS A 119 18.23 6.65 20.68
C LYS A 119 17.96 5.67 19.56
N PHE A 120 16.97 4.79 19.72
CA PHE A 120 16.69 3.72 18.78
C PHE A 120 15.19 3.58 18.55
N VAL A 121 14.80 3.73 17.30
CA VAL A 121 13.45 3.43 16.80
C VAL A 121 13.58 2.60 15.52
N TRP A 122 12.52 1.88 15.17
CA TRP A 122 12.45 1.25 13.85
C TRP A 122 12.19 2.30 12.76
N GLY A 123 13.03 2.26 11.74
CA GLY A 123 12.78 2.82 10.41
C GLY A 123 12.18 1.74 9.52
N VAL A 124 11.15 2.11 8.76
CA VAL A 124 10.41 1.21 7.89
C VAL A 124 10.40 1.79 6.49
N ASP A 125 11.17 1.17 5.60
CA ASP A 125 11.26 1.57 4.20
C ASP A 125 10.37 0.66 3.35
N ILE A 126 9.22 1.20 2.93
CA ILE A 126 8.27 0.54 2.04
C ILE A 126 8.61 0.96 0.61
N ASN A 127 9.18 0.01 -0.15
CA ASN A 127 9.62 0.23 -1.52
C ASN A 127 8.71 -0.53 -2.49
N VAL A 128 8.04 0.21 -3.36
CA VAL A 128 7.16 -0.34 -4.40
C VAL A 128 7.83 -0.16 -5.76
N MET A 129 7.94 -1.26 -6.50
CA MET A 129 8.42 -1.29 -7.87
C MET A 129 7.26 -1.65 -8.81
N VAL A 130 6.87 -0.71 -9.65
CA VAL A 130 5.84 -0.91 -10.69
C VAL A 130 6.53 -1.42 -11.96
N LEU A 131 6.38 -2.71 -12.26
CA LEU A 131 6.98 -3.38 -13.41
C LEU A 131 6.14 -3.25 -14.68
N ASN A 132 4.82 -3.16 -14.52
CA ASN A 132 3.89 -2.87 -15.59
C ASN A 132 2.76 -2.01 -15.04
N ALA A 133 2.25 -1.10 -15.88
CA ALA A 133 1.21 -0.17 -15.51
C ALA A 133 0.14 -0.07 -16.58
N GLY A 134 -1.11 -0.10 -16.15
CA GLY A 134 -2.29 0.28 -16.89
C GLY A 134 -3.32 0.89 -15.96
N GLY A 135 -4.60 0.61 -16.18
CA GLY A 135 -5.65 1.23 -15.40
C GLY A 135 -5.80 0.63 -14.00
N GLY A 136 -6.23 1.45 -13.04
CA GLY A 136 -6.46 1.05 -11.65
C GLY A 136 -5.18 0.82 -10.84
N LEU A 137 -4.04 1.41 -11.25
CA LEU A 137 -2.73 1.13 -10.63
C LEU A 137 -2.69 1.41 -9.11
N LEU A 138 -3.36 2.47 -8.65
CA LEU A 138 -3.36 2.87 -7.23
C LEU A 138 -3.93 1.76 -6.34
N ASP A 139 -4.97 1.07 -6.81
CA ASP A 139 -5.60 -0.04 -6.09
C ASP A 139 -4.60 -1.19 -5.92
N ILE A 140 -3.93 -1.59 -7.02
CA ILE A 140 -2.94 -2.67 -7.03
C ILE A 140 -1.76 -2.34 -6.12
N ILE A 141 -1.28 -1.09 -6.11
CA ILE A 141 -0.21 -0.66 -5.20
C ILE A 141 -0.67 -0.76 -3.74
N SER A 142 -1.87 -0.27 -3.42
CA SER A 142 -2.40 -0.34 -2.05
C SER A 142 -2.55 -1.78 -1.55
N MET A 143 -2.99 -2.70 -2.43
CA MET A 143 -3.06 -4.13 -2.13
C MET A 143 -1.67 -4.74 -1.93
N ALA A 144 -0.69 -4.39 -2.77
CA ALA A 144 0.68 -4.87 -2.63
C ALA A 144 1.28 -4.45 -1.28
N ILE A 145 1.12 -3.18 -0.89
CA ILE A 145 1.58 -2.68 0.40
C ILE A 145 0.86 -3.40 1.55
N TYR A 146 -0.46 -3.59 1.47
CA TYR A 146 -1.23 -4.31 2.48
C TYR A 146 -0.72 -5.76 2.68
N VAL A 147 -0.49 -6.48 1.58
CA VAL A 147 0.01 -7.86 1.62
C VAL A 147 1.45 -7.91 2.16
N ALA A 148 2.31 -6.97 1.75
CA ALA A 148 3.67 -6.90 2.25
C ALA A 148 3.71 -6.60 3.75
N LEU A 149 2.87 -5.69 4.25
CA LEU A 149 2.77 -5.38 5.68
C LEU A 149 2.30 -6.58 6.51
N LYS A 150 1.40 -7.42 5.96
CA LYS A 150 0.99 -8.68 6.58
C LYS A 150 2.12 -9.72 6.64
N ASP A 151 3.01 -9.69 5.66
CA ASP A 151 4.16 -10.58 5.57
C ASP A 151 5.34 -10.10 6.44
N THR A 152 5.39 -8.81 6.77
CA THR A 152 6.50 -8.22 7.52
C THR A 152 6.63 -8.77 8.92
N VAL A 153 7.80 -9.30 9.22
CA VAL A 153 8.15 -9.79 10.55
C VAL A 153 9.21 -8.90 11.19
N VAL A 154 8.90 -8.36 12.38
CA VAL A 154 9.80 -7.49 13.14
C VAL A 154 10.60 -8.32 14.14
N PRO A 155 11.94 -8.28 14.12
CA PRO A 155 12.75 -8.96 15.13
C PRO A 155 12.60 -8.25 16.49
N VAL A 156 12.52 -9.04 17.56
CA VAL A 156 12.51 -8.47 18.91
C VAL A 156 13.93 -8.08 19.29
N VAL A 157 14.10 -6.86 19.78
CA VAL A 157 15.41 -6.31 20.14
C VAL A 157 15.41 -5.71 21.54
N LYS A 158 16.56 -5.73 22.21
CA LYS A 158 16.74 -5.14 23.54
C LYS A 158 17.91 -4.16 23.56
N PRO A 159 17.74 -2.96 24.15
CA PRO A 159 18.84 -2.04 24.35
C PRO A 159 19.76 -2.56 25.46
N LYS A 160 21.06 -2.57 25.21
CA LYS A 160 22.11 -2.90 26.18
C LYS A 160 23.09 -1.75 26.28
N LYS A 161 23.40 -1.37 27.51
CA LYS A 161 24.37 -0.32 27.79
C LYS A 161 25.77 -0.87 27.53
N LYS A 162 26.58 -0.20 26.69
CA LYS A 162 28.01 -0.45 26.63
C LYS A 162 28.65 0.02 27.94
N ILE A 163 29.48 -0.84 28.50
CA ILE A 163 30.38 -0.48 29.60
C ILE A 163 31.76 -0.35 28.95
N ASP A 164 32.22 0.88 28.71
CA ASP A 164 33.60 1.12 28.31
C ASP A 164 34.49 0.91 29.53
N GLU A 165 35.27 -0.17 29.54
CA GLU A 165 36.28 -0.43 30.59
C GLU A 165 37.47 0.56 30.53
N SER A 166 37.55 1.41 29.51
CA SER A 166 38.69 2.32 29.25
C SER A 166 38.48 3.80 29.62
N ASN A 167 37.28 4.23 30.03
CA ASN A 167 36.94 5.65 30.19
C ASN A 167 36.72 6.09 31.66
N THR A 168 37.62 5.71 32.57
CA THR A 168 37.58 6.16 33.98
C THR A 168 37.97 7.63 34.19
N PHE A 169 38.39 8.37 33.16
CA PHE A 169 39.04 9.69 33.32
C PHE A 169 38.42 10.89 32.58
N HIS A 170 37.38 10.71 31.75
CA HIS A 170 36.68 11.85 31.14
C HIS A 170 35.21 11.89 31.55
N HIS A 171 34.84 12.93 32.30
CA HIS A 171 33.48 13.23 32.76
C HIS A 171 32.56 13.68 31.61
N THR A 172 32.33 12.81 30.63
CA THR A 172 31.25 12.99 29.65
C THR A 172 30.45 11.69 29.62
N LYS A 173 29.39 11.64 30.44
CA LYS A 173 28.48 10.49 30.54
C LYS A 173 27.60 10.41 29.27
N CYS A 174 28.19 10.13 28.11
CA CYS A 174 27.42 9.57 27.01
C CYS A 174 27.42 8.06 27.20
N ALA A 175 26.37 7.52 27.79
CA ALA A 175 26.19 6.07 27.82
C ALA A 175 25.92 5.60 26.40
N ASP A 176 26.89 4.95 25.76
CA ASP A 176 26.67 4.27 24.49
C ASP A 176 25.74 3.08 24.70
N TYR A 177 24.73 2.96 23.86
CA TYR A 177 23.82 1.81 23.86
C TYR A 177 24.00 1.04 22.55
N GLN A 178 23.87 -0.27 22.61
CA GLN A 178 23.74 -1.14 21.46
C GLN A 178 22.41 -1.87 21.52
N VAL A 179 21.98 -2.36 20.36
CA VAL A 179 20.76 -3.13 20.22
C VAL A 179 21.15 -4.58 19.97
N GLU A 180 20.73 -5.48 20.86
CA GLU A 180 20.91 -6.92 20.69
C GLU A 180 19.59 -7.54 20.21
N ILE A 181 19.67 -8.36 19.17
CA ILE A 181 18.52 -9.12 18.66
C ILE A 181 18.26 -10.28 19.64
N VAL A 182 17.01 -10.43 20.06
CA VAL A 182 16.58 -11.57 20.84
C VAL A 182 16.33 -12.72 19.87
N GLU A 183 17.24 -13.69 19.87
CA GLU A 183 17.14 -14.86 18.99
C GLU A 183 15.80 -15.58 19.18
N ASN A 184 15.26 -16.09 18.08
CA ASN A 184 13.99 -16.84 18.02
C ASN A 184 12.74 -16.07 18.49
N GLN A 185 12.82 -14.75 18.69
CA GLN A 185 11.67 -13.92 18.98
C GLN A 185 11.38 -12.95 17.83
N LYS A 186 10.16 -13.03 17.35
CA LYS A 186 9.65 -12.26 16.22
C LYS A 186 8.25 -11.79 16.56
N THR A 187 7.91 -10.58 16.15
CA THR A 187 6.58 -9.98 16.33
C THR A 187 6.04 -9.52 14.98
N ASN A 188 4.71 -9.48 14.87
CA ASN A 188 4.07 -8.91 13.70
C ASN A 188 4.31 -7.40 13.65
N PHE A 189 4.34 -6.85 12.44
CA PHE A 189 4.43 -5.41 12.24
C PHE A 189 3.24 -4.68 12.90
N PRO A 190 3.46 -3.56 13.63
CA PRO A 190 2.42 -2.89 14.41
C PRO A 190 1.50 -2.01 13.55
N TYR A 191 0.77 -2.61 12.61
CA TYR A 191 -0.25 -1.93 11.83
C TYR A 191 -1.64 -2.07 12.47
N GLU A 192 -2.48 -1.05 12.31
CA GLU A 192 -3.85 -0.98 12.81
C GLU A 192 -4.81 -0.73 11.64
N ASN A 193 -5.55 -1.76 11.21
CA ASN A 193 -6.60 -1.67 10.19
C ASN A 193 -6.19 -0.94 8.89
N VAL A 194 -4.99 -1.21 8.36
CA VAL A 194 -4.54 -0.62 7.09
C VAL A 194 -5.58 -0.87 5.98
N PRO A 195 -6.12 0.19 5.34
CA PRO A 195 -7.11 0.05 4.28
C PRO A 195 -6.45 -0.28 2.94
N ILE A 196 -7.26 -0.79 2.01
CA ILE A 196 -6.95 -0.82 0.57
C ILE A 196 -7.70 0.32 -0.12
N CYS A 197 -7.14 0.81 -1.22
CA CYS A 197 -7.78 1.79 -2.08
C CYS A 197 -8.70 1.11 -3.09
N VAL A 198 -9.81 1.77 -3.36
CA VAL A 198 -10.79 1.45 -4.41
C VAL A 198 -10.94 2.69 -5.28
N SER A 199 -10.43 2.62 -6.51
CA SER A 199 -10.50 3.70 -7.49
C SER A 199 -11.80 3.63 -8.27
N ILE A 200 -12.42 4.80 -8.50
CA ILE A 200 -13.72 4.95 -9.13
C ILE A 200 -13.59 6.00 -10.22
N GLY A 201 -13.89 5.62 -11.47
CA GLY A 201 -14.04 6.56 -12.56
C GLY A 201 -15.48 6.94 -12.80
N GLU A 202 -15.72 8.19 -13.15
CA GLU A 202 -17.01 8.66 -13.65
C GLU A 202 -16.97 8.84 -15.16
N ILE A 203 -17.84 8.14 -15.87
CA ILE A 203 -17.99 8.22 -17.34
C ILE A 203 -19.49 8.35 -17.62
N ASN A 204 -19.93 9.48 -18.21
CA ASN A 204 -21.35 9.75 -18.50
C ASN A 204 -22.29 9.52 -17.30
N ASN A 205 -21.95 10.08 -16.12
CA ASN A 205 -22.69 9.90 -14.86
C ASN A 205 -22.82 8.42 -14.39
N LYS A 206 -21.93 7.54 -14.85
CA LYS A 206 -21.81 6.16 -14.38
C LYS A 206 -20.49 5.97 -13.65
N TYR A 207 -20.53 5.23 -12.55
CA TYR A 207 -19.34 4.91 -11.74
C TYR A 207 -18.79 3.55 -12.13
N VAL A 208 -17.52 3.53 -12.56
CA VAL A 208 -16.79 2.35 -13.03
C VAL A 208 -15.62 2.07 -12.09
N TYR A 209 -15.47 0.81 -11.68
CA TYR A 209 -14.43 0.34 -10.79
C TYR A 209 -13.42 -0.54 -11.54
N ASP A 210 -12.16 -0.57 -11.07
CA ASP A 210 -11.06 -1.28 -11.73
C ASP A 210 -11.00 -1.01 -13.24
N MET A 211 -10.86 0.27 -13.57
CA MET A 211 -10.81 0.74 -14.95
C MET A 211 -9.61 0.14 -15.68
N SER A 212 -9.82 -0.21 -16.95
CA SER A 212 -8.74 -0.44 -17.89
C SER A 212 -8.06 0.88 -18.25
N LYS A 213 -6.85 0.81 -18.79
CA LYS A 213 -6.13 2.02 -19.23
C LYS A 213 -6.95 2.85 -20.23
N VAL A 214 -7.72 2.20 -21.10
CA VAL A 214 -8.54 2.88 -22.12
C VAL A 214 -9.77 3.56 -21.50
N GLU A 215 -10.38 2.95 -20.47
CA GLU A 215 -11.48 3.57 -19.75
C GLU A 215 -11.00 4.79 -18.93
N GLU A 216 -9.79 4.76 -18.38
CA GLU A 216 -9.19 5.93 -17.71
C GLU A 216 -8.99 7.13 -18.64
N GLU A 217 -8.87 6.94 -19.96
CA GLU A 217 -8.80 8.05 -20.91
C GLU A 217 -10.16 8.74 -21.14
N LEU A 218 -11.26 8.11 -20.71
CA LEU A 218 -12.63 8.58 -20.90
C LEU A 218 -13.24 9.23 -19.65
N VAL A 219 -12.56 9.15 -18.51
CA VAL A 219 -13.12 9.60 -17.23
C VAL A 219 -13.20 11.12 -17.12
N GLU A 220 -14.32 11.59 -16.59
CA GLU A 220 -14.55 12.98 -16.23
C GLU A 220 -14.07 13.26 -14.79
N ASN A 221 -14.21 12.28 -13.91
CA ASN A 221 -13.74 12.32 -12.52
C ASN A 221 -13.09 10.99 -12.12
N ILE A 222 -12.07 11.08 -11.26
CA ILE A 222 -11.49 9.93 -10.56
C ILE A 222 -11.57 10.17 -9.06
N PHE A 223 -12.15 9.21 -8.36
CA PHE A 223 -12.24 9.16 -6.89
C PHE A 223 -11.47 7.96 -6.36
N VAL A 224 -11.00 8.06 -5.13
CA VAL A 224 -10.32 6.99 -4.41
C VAL A 224 -10.94 6.89 -3.03
N VAL A 225 -11.40 5.70 -2.68
CA VAL A 225 -11.96 5.38 -1.37
C VAL A 225 -11.02 4.41 -0.67
N ALA A 226 -10.57 4.77 0.54
CA ALA A 226 -9.77 3.88 1.37
C ALA A 226 -10.70 3.10 2.31
N VAL A 227 -10.72 1.77 2.18
CA VAL A 227 -11.62 0.89 2.93
C VAL A 227 -10.82 -0.16 3.70
N THR A 228 -11.12 -0.31 4.98
CA THR A 228 -10.47 -1.31 5.86
C THR A 228 -11.09 -2.70 5.69
N SER A 229 -10.41 -3.74 6.18
CA SER A 229 -10.92 -5.12 6.14
C SER A 229 -12.27 -5.34 6.84
N SER A 230 -12.68 -4.43 7.71
CA SER A 230 -14.01 -4.42 8.35
C SER A 230 -15.13 -3.81 7.48
N GLY A 231 -14.81 -3.35 6.27
CA GLY A 231 -15.74 -2.64 5.39
C GLY A 231 -15.91 -1.15 5.71
N LYS A 232 -15.19 -0.62 6.72
CA LYS A 232 -15.25 0.81 7.07
C LYS A 232 -14.45 1.65 6.09
N CYS A 233 -15.12 2.64 5.47
CA CYS A 233 -14.48 3.70 4.71
C CYS A 233 -13.78 4.67 5.67
N VAL A 234 -12.46 4.81 5.55
CA VAL A 234 -11.64 5.69 6.42
C VAL A 234 -11.27 7.00 5.74
N ALA A 235 -11.28 7.04 4.40
CA ALA A 235 -11.02 8.25 3.66
C ALA A 235 -11.67 8.22 2.27
N PHE A 236 -12.01 9.41 1.77
CA PHE A 236 -12.48 9.66 0.42
C PHE A 236 -11.61 10.77 -0.17
N HIS A 237 -11.03 10.54 -1.34
CA HIS A 237 -10.18 11.49 -2.03
C HIS A 237 -10.64 11.64 -3.48
N LYS A 238 -10.85 12.88 -3.91
CA LYS A 238 -11.08 13.19 -5.32
C LYS A 238 -9.75 13.49 -5.99
N LEU A 239 -9.29 12.58 -6.83
CA LEU A 239 -7.98 12.65 -7.48
C LEU A 239 -7.97 13.62 -8.67
N TYR A 240 -9.00 13.54 -9.50
CA TYR A 240 -9.11 14.29 -10.74
C TYR A 240 -10.58 14.61 -11.06
N GLY A 241 -10.81 15.70 -11.79
CA GLY A 241 -12.07 15.93 -12.50
C GLY A 241 -12.86 17.20 -12.16
N ILE A 242 -14.04 17.31 -12.78
CA ILE A 242 -14.97 18.46 -12.75
C ILE A 242 -15.97 18.41 -11.59
N SER A 243 -16.97 19.29 -11.55
CA SER A 243 -17.98 19.27 -10.48
C SER A 243 -18.68 17.91 -10.35
N MET A 244 -19.10 17.56 -9.13
CA MET A 244 -19.83 16.33 -8.83
C MET A 244 -20.94 16.60 -7.81
N GLU A 245 -21.96 15.75 -7.79
CA GLU A 245 -22.99 15.79 -6.76
C GLU A 245 -22.51 15.13 -5.46
N ILE A 246 -22.66 15.83 -4.33
CA ILE A 246 -22.26 15.32 -3.01
C ILE A 246 -23.05 14.06 -2.64
N ALA A 247 -24.31 13.95 -3.07
CA ALA A 247 -25.14 12.77 -2.81
C ALA A 247 -24.53 11.48 -3.38
N SER A 248 -23.77 11.57 -4.48
CA SER A 248 -23.10 10.42 -5.10
C SER A 248 -21.98 9.83 -4.23
N ILE A 249 -21.41 10.61 -3.29
CA ILE A 249 -20.35 10.13 -2.40
C ILE A 249 -20.83 8.98 -1.53
N LEU A 250 -22.08 9.02 -1.05
CA LEU A 250 -22.65 7.95 -0.24
C LEU A 250 -22.78 6.65 -1.03
N ASN A 251 -23.29 6.73 -2.27
CA ASN A 251 -23.40 5.57 -3.15
C ASN A 251 -22.03 4.99 -3.52
N MET A 252 -21.04 5.84 -3.78
CA MET A 252 -19.67 5.42 -4.08
C MET A 252 -19.00 4.75 -2.89
N THR A 253 -19.15 5.29 -1.69
CA THR A 253 -18.56 4.71 -0.47
C THR A 253 -19.22 3.39 -0.09
N GLU A 254 -20.55 3.27 -0.21
CA GLU A 254 -21.26 2.02 0.05
C GLU A 254 -20.87 0.91 -0.94
N ASN A 255 -20.82 1.22 -2.24
CA ASN A 255 -20.38 0.25 -3.26
C ASN A 255 -18.90 -0.12 -3.08
N SER A 256 -18.03 0.85 -2.76
CA SER A 256 -16.62 0.58 -2.46
C SER A 256 -16.47 -0.36 -1.26
N SER A 257 -17.31 -0.21 -0.23
CA SER A 257 -17.34 -1.12 0.92
C SER A 257 -17.68 -2.55 0.49
N ARG A 258 -18.75 -2.73 -0.30
CA ARG A 258 -19.15 -4.05 -0.82
C ARG A 258 -18.07 -4.70 -1.68
N ILE A 259 -17.48 -3.93 -2.59
CA ILE A 259 -16.39 -4.40 -3.46
C ILE A 259 -15.16 -4.77 -2.63
N SER A 260 -14.79 -3.94 -1.66
CA SER A 260 -13.63 -4.19 -0.81
C SER A 260 -13.73 -5.50 -0.03
N HIS A 261 -14.93 -5.91 0.39
CA HIS A 261 -15.14 -7.20 1.05
C HIS A 261 -14.67 -8.36 0.16
N HIS A 262 -15.09 -8.38 -1.10
CA HIS A 262 -14.65 -9.40 -2.06
C HIS A 262 -13.13 -9.34 -2.32
N LEU A 263 -12.54 -8.14 -2.36
CA LEU A 263 -11.10 -7.96 -2.52
C LEU A 263 -10.33 -8.51 -1.32
N PHE A 264 -10.77 -8.21 -0.09
CA PHE A 264 -10.16 -8.74 1.12
C PHE A 264 -10.31 -10.27 1.23
N GLU A 265 -11.45 -10.83 0.84
CA GLU A 265 -11.63 -12.29 0.74
C GLU A 265 -10.60 -12.90 -0.21
N LYS A 266 -10.43 -12.34 -1.41
CA LYS A 266 -9.45 -12.81 -2.40
C LYS A 266 -8.02 -12.70 -1.90
N ILE A 267 -7.67 -11.58 -1.25
CA ILE A 267 -6.36 -11.39 -0.63
C ILE A 267 -6.10 -12.46 0.43
N ASN A 268 -7.06 -12.69 1.33
CA ASN A 268 -6.90 -13.68 2.41
C ASN A 268 -6.84 -15.12 1.87
N GLU A 269 -7.66 -15.46 0.87
CA GLU A 269 -7.61 -16.76 0.17
C GLU A 269 -6.23 -17.01 -0.45
N ALA A 270 -5.66 -16.00 -1.14
CA ALA A 270 -4.36 -16.11 -1.76
C ALA A 270 -3.24 -16.30 -0.72
N ILE A 271 -3.26 -15.50 0.36
CA ILE A 271 -2.30 -15.60 1.46
C ILE A 271 -2.35 -16.99 2.10
N ALA A 272 -3.54 -17.53 2.40
CA ALA A 272 -3.71 -18.84 3.02
C ALA A 272 -3.20 -19.99 2.13
N LYS A 273 -3.43 -19.90 0.82
CA LYS A 273 -2.91 -20.88 -0.16
C LYS A 273 -1.38 -20.91 -0.18
N ILE A 274 -0.74 -19.75 -0.09
CA ILE A 274 0.73 -19.64 -0.08
C ILE A 274 1.32 -20.21 1.21
N GLU A 275 0.70 -19.92 2.36
CA GLU A 275 1.11 -20.48 3.64
C GLU A 275 1.06 -22.01 3.63
N THR A 276 -0.06 -22.57 3.16
CA THR A 276 -0.23 -24.02 3.05
C THR A 276 0.84 -24.65 2.15
N ARG A 277 1.20 -24.00 1.04
CA ARG A 277 2.25 -24.46 0.12
C ARG A 277 3.64 -24.41 0.76
N SER A 278 3.93 -23.40 1.57
CA SER A 278 5.22 -23.25 2.24
C SER A 278 5.47 -24.28 3.35
N VAL A 279 4.41 -24.86 3.94
CA VAL A 279 4.50 -25.91 4.97
C VAL A 279 4.73 -27.30 4.37
N LEU A 280 4.40 -27.48 3.09
CA LEU A 280 4.53 -28.77 2.38
C LEU A 280 5.88 -28.96 1.68
N VAL A 281 6.74 -27.93 1.67
CA VAL A 281 8.09 -27.93 1.06
C VAL A 281 9.13 -27.90 2.17
#